data_AF-R7W2R0-F1
#
_entry.id   AF-R7W2R0-F1
#
_cell.length_a   1.000
_cell.length_b   1.000
_cell.length_c   1.000
_cell.angle_alpha   90.00
_cell.angle_beta   90.00
_cell.angle_gamma   90.00
#
_symmetry.space_group_name_H-M   'P 1'
#
loop_
_entity.id
_entity.type
_entity.pdbx_description
1 polymer ?
#
loop_
_entity_poly.entity_id
_entity_poly.type
_entity_poly.pdbx_seq_one_letter_code
_entity_poly.pdbx_strand_id
1 'polypeptide(L)'
;MSPQHMKQDRGTFSFDTGRFAWTRHGSWLLPFHGEAYFVRELDAWVGLCSHQKGYIAVCNVISPDDGRCECPTWTTVKDRVYNNRWKRYLAASLTYMGDAEFCLLETITRKGYDIFTESRTRMLLRLATFRVERQHSGEVRAVDMRTMLYKCPHWEMECSRSPTAFWI
;
A
#
# COMPACT_ATOMS: atom_id res chain seq x y z
N MET A 1 5.33 41.41 7.48
CA MET A 1 5.65 40.41 6.44
C MET A 1 4.86 39.15 6.76
N SER A 2 3.80 38.88 5.98
CA SER A 2 2.93 37.72 6.22
C SER A 2 3.61 36.44 5.72
N PRO A 3 3.47 35.30 6.41
CA PRO A 3 4.02 34.04 5.94
C PRO A 3 3.32 33.67 4.64
N GLN A 4 4.08 33.59 3.56
CA GLN A 4 3.58 33.04 2.30
C GLN A 4 3.27 31.57 2.58
N HIS A 5 1.99 31.20 2.54
CA HIS A 5 1.57 29.82 2.42
C HIS A 5 2.26 29.26 1.17
N MET A 6 3.33 28.47 1.34
CA MET A 6 3.83 27.61 0.28
C MET A 6 2.70 26.65 -0.07
N LYS A 7 1.97 26.96 -1.15
CA LYS A 7 1.02 26.05 -1.76
C LYS A 7 1.81 24.79 -2.09
N GLN A 8 1.57 23.71 -1.34
CA GLN A 8 2.24 22.44 -1.55
C GLN A 8 1.86 21.97 -2.96
N ASP A 9 2.76 22.17 -3.92
CA ASP A 9 2.53 21.82 -5.32
C ASP A 9 2.60 20.29 -5.42
N ARG A 10 1.45 19.65 -5.21
CA ARG A 10 1.32 18.19 -5.23
C ARG A 10 1.51 17.71 -6.67
N GLY A 11 2.41 16.75 -6.86
CA GLY A 11 2.68 16.17 -8.17
C GLY A 11 3.46 14.86 -8.07
N THR A 12 3.54 14.17 -9.19
CA THR A 12 4.33 12.95 -9.34
C THR A 12 5.68 13.30 -9.93
N PHE A 13 6.74 12.76 -9.32
CA PHE A 13 8.12 12.99 -9.73
C PHE A 13 8.84 11.64 -9.85
N SER A 14 9.76 11.53 -10.80
CA SER A 14 10.73 10.44 -10.84
C SER A 14 12.14 10.98 -10.67
N PHE A 15 13.02 10.17 -10.08
CA PHE A 15 14.45 10.46 -10.02
C PHE A 15 15.19 9.50 -10.96
N ASP A 16 15.88 10.06 -11.96
CA ASP A 16 16.76 9.31 -12.84
C ASP A 16 18.13 9.17 -12.17
N THR A 17 18.53 7.94 -11.84
CA THR A 17 19.81 7.66 -11.16
C THR A 17 21.01 7.70 -12.10
N GLY A 18 20.82 7.61 -13.42
CA GLY A 18 21.89 7.77 -14.40
C GLY A 18 22.19 9.23 -14.70
N ARG A 19 21.15 10.08 -14.74
CA ARG A 19 21.27 11.54 -14.93
C ARG A 19 21.35 12.35 -13.64
N PHE A 20 21.08 11.73 -12.49
CA PHE A 20 20.95 12.38 -11.18
C PHE A 20 19.98 13.57 -11.19
N ALA A 21 18.86 13.42 -11.90
CA ALA A 21 17.90 14.49 -12.15
C ALA A 21 16.48 14.09 -11.77
N TRP A 22 15.71 15.07 -11.27
CA TRP A 22 14.27 14.94 -11.02
C TRP A 22 13.47 15.36 -12.25
N THR A 23 12.48 14.56 -12.62
CA THR A 23 11.50 14.89 -13.66
C THR A 23 10.10 14.96 -13.04
N ARG A 24 9.37 16.03 -13.29
CA ARG A 24 7.95 16.15 -12.91
C ARG A 24 7.08 15.57 -14.03
N HIS A 25 6.15 14.70 -13.66
CA HIS A 25 5.23 14.02 -14.59
C HIS A 25 3.83 14.65 -14.63
N GLY A 26 3.49 15.47 -13.64
CA GLY A 26 2.23 16.23 -13.64
C GLY A 26 1.76 16.65 -12.25
N SER A 27 0.64 17.37 -12.21
CA SER A 27 -0.02 17.83 -10.97
C SER A 27 -1.06 16.82 -10.45
N TRP A 28 -0.71 15.54 -10.54
CA TRP A 28 -1.52 14.41 -10.08
C TRP A 28 -0.66 13.48 -9.22
N LEU A 29 -1.31 12.68 -8.37
CA LEU A 29 -0.66 11.74 -7.45
C LEU A 29 -0.98 10.31 -7.85
N LEU A 30 -0.03 9.41 -7.67
CA LEU A 30 -0.26 7.98 -7.79
C LEU A 30 -1.29 7.49 -6.74
N PRO A 31 -2.05 6.42 -7.04
CA PRO A 31 -3.14 5.95 -6.19
C PRO A 31 -2.66 5.13 -4.99
N PHE A 32 -1.46 5.40 -4.47
CA PHE A 32 -0.80 4.59 -3.45
C PHE A 32 -0.71 5.31 -2.09
N HIS A 33 -0.94 4.54 -1.04
CA HIS A 33 -0.63 4.91 0.33
C HIS A 33 0.70 4.25 0.71
N GLY A 34 1.75 5.05 0.84
CA GLY A 34 3.10 4.55 1.09
C GLY A 34 3.73 4.00 -0.19
N GLU A 35 4.34 2.83 -0.09
CA GLU A 35 5.13 2.22 -1.17
C GLU A 35 4.26 1.49 -2.20
N ALA A 36 4.81 1.34 -3.40
CA ALA A 36 4.28 0.52 -4.47
C ALA A 36 5.42 -0.22 -5.17
N TYR A 37 5.09 -1.37 -5.76
CA TYR A 37 6.04 -2.28 -6.38
C TYR A 37 5.70 -2.46 -7.84
N PHE A 38 6.71 -2.41 -8.70
CA PHE A 38 6.55 -2.78 -10.09
C PHE A 38 6.45 -4.31 -10.21
N VAL A 39 5.35 -4.80 -10.78
CA VAL A 39 5.07 -6.22 -10.98
C VAL A 39 5.12 -6.52 -12.47
N ARG A 40 6.12 -7.30 -12.88
CA ARG A 40 6.41 -7.59 -14.30
C ARG A 40 5.27 -8.33 -14.98
N GLU A 41 4.63 -9.25 -14.28
CA GLU A 41 3.54 -10.11 -14.76
C GLU A 41 2.27 -9.30 -15.07
N LEU A 42 2.11 -8.14 -14.42
CA LEU A 42 0.97 -7.25 -14.59
C LEU A 42 1.29 -6.03 -15.46
N ASP A 43 2.58 -5.82 -15.75
CA ASP A 43 3.16 -4.60 -16.33
C ASP A 43 2.59 -3.33 -15.67
N ALA A 44 2.62 -3.31 -14.34
CA ALA A 44 1.94 -2.30 -13.53
C ALA A 44 2.59 -2.12 -12.15
N TRP A 45 2.35 -0.95 -11.56
CA TRP A 45 2.64 -0.65 -10.16
C TRP A 45 1.50 -1.14 -9.27
N VAL A 46 1.83 -1.85 -8.19
CA VAL A 46 0.87 -2.40 -7.24
C VAL A 46 1.19 -1.90 -5.84
N GLY A 47 0.18 -1.39 -5.14
CA GLY A 47 0.35 -0.83 -3.80
C GLY A 47 -0.96 -0.68 -3.04
N LEU A 48 -0.89 -0.30 -1.76
CA LEU A 48 -2.09 -0.02 -0.96
C LEU A 48 -2.86 1.17 -1.54
N CYS A 49 -4.16 1.05 -1.75
CA CYS A 49 -4.94 2.11 -2.38
C CYS A 49 -5.11 3.33 -1.46
N SER A 50 -4.74 4.53 -1.92
CA SER A 50 -4.92 5.79 -1.20
C SER A 50 -6.35 6.33 -1.23
N HIS A 51 -7.11 5.99 -2.28
CA HIS A 51 -8.48 6.46 -2.49
C HIS A 51 -9.52 5.58 -1.77
N GLN A 52 -9.21 4.29 -1.61
CA GLN A 52 -10.13 3.30 -1.06
C GLN A 52 -9.40 2.36 -0.09
N LYS A 53 -9.51 2.67 1.20
CA LYS A 53 -8.94 1.84 2.26
C LYS A 53 -9.50 0.41 2.21
N GLY A 54 -8.63 -0.57 2.43
CA GLY A 54 -8.94 -2.00 2.36
C GLY A 54 -8.61 -2.64 1.02
N TYR A 55 -8.24 -1.85 0.02
CA TYR A 55 -8.02 -2.29 -1.35
C TYR A 55 -6.56 -2.09 -1.77
N ILE A 56 -6.17 -2.85 -2.77
CA ILE A 56 -4.90 -2.70 -3.49
C ILE A 56 -5.20 -1.97 -4.79
N ALA A 57 -4.41 -0.95 -5.10
CA ALA A 57 -4.43 -0.26 -6.38
C ALA A 57 -3.43 -0.94 -7.33
N VAL A 58 -3.81 -0.99 -8.60
CA VAL A 58 -2.95 -1.41 -9.72
C VAL A 58 -2.97 -0.28 -10.74
N CYS A 59 -1.80 0.33 -10.96
CA CYS A 59 -1.62 1.53 -11.78
C CYS A 59 -0.68 1.20 -12.95
N ASN A 60 -1.08 1.55 -14.17
CA ASN A 60 -0.27 1.30 -15.34
C ASN A 60 1.06 2.08 -15.27
N VAL A 61 2.08 1.57 -15.96
CA VAL A 61 3.39 2.22 -16.04
C VAL A 61 3.26 3.63 -16.63
N ILE A 62 3.97 4.58 -16.03
CA ILE A 62 4.11 5.93 -16.56
C ILE A 62 5.23 5.89 -17.60
N SER A 63 4.90 6.18 -18.87
CA SER A 63 5.91 6.32 -19.92
C SER A 63 6.52 7.73 -19.82
N PRO A 64 7.82 7.87 -19.50
CA PRO A 64 8.47 9.18 -19.42
C PRO A 64 8.63 9.85 -20.79
N ASP A 65 8.59 9.08 -21.88
CA ASP A 65 8.90 9.55 -23.25
C ASP A 65 7.67 10.07 -24.01
N ASP A 66 6.46 9.86 -23.50
CA ASP A 66 5.23 10.20 -24.24
C ASP A 66 4.97 11.71 -24.32
N GLY A 67 5.76 12.54 -23.62
CA GLY A 67 5.59 14.00 -23.53
C GLY A 67 4.27 14.44 -22.90
N ARG A 68 3.42 13.48 -22.50
CA ARG A 68 2.10 13.68 -21.93
C ARG A 68 2.20 13.63 -20.42
N CYS A 69 1.87 14.75 -19.77
CA CYS A 69 1.72 14.82 -18.31
C CYS A 69 0.36 14.25 -17.84
N GLU A 70 -0.16 13.23 -18.54
CA GLU A 70 -1.46 12.63 -18.24
C GLU A 70 -1.35 11.70 -17.02
N CYS A 71 -2.40 11.68 -16.20
CA CYS A 71 -2.47 10.79 -15.05
C CYS A 71 -2.61 9.34 -15.55
N PRO A 72 -1.79 8.38 -15.08
CA PRO A 72 -1.88 7.00 -15.52
C PRO A 72 -3.24 6.41 -15.14
N THR A 73 -3.76 5.54 -16.01
CA THR A 73 -4.95 4.77 -15.68
C THR A 73 -4.63 3.78 -14.57
N TRP A 74 -5.59 3.60 -13.67
CA TRP A 74 -5.45 2.68 -12.55
C TRP A 74 -6.80 2.06 -12.20
N THR A 75 -6.73 0.92 -11.53
CA THR A 75 -7.89 0.18 -11.01
C THR A 75 -7.59 -0.34 -9.61
N THR A 76 -8.59 -0.93 -8.97
CA THR A 76 -8.40 -1.66 -7.71
C THR A 76 -8.55 -3.15 -7.94
N VAL A 77 -7.79 -3.94 -7.19
CA VAL A 77 -8.13 -5.35 -6.98
C VAL A 77 -9.57 -5.42 -6.47
N LYS A 78 -10.42 -6.23 -7.09
CA LYS A 78 -11.86 -6.28 -6.75
C LYS A 78 -12.09 -6.72 -5.30
N ASP A 79 -11.27 -7.66 -4.86
CA ASP A 79 -11.36 -8.24 -3.53
C ASP A 79 -10.76 -7.29 -2.50
N ARG A 80 -11.52 -7.09 -1.42
CA ARG A 80 -11.04 -6.34 -0.27
C ARG A 80 -10.11 -7.23 0.54
N VAL A 81 -8.81 -6.95 0.46
CA VAL A 81 -7.75 -7.77 1.07
C VAL A 81 -7.49 -7.46 2.55
N TYR A 82 -7.83 -6.25 3.02
CA TYR A 82 -7.72 -5.86 4.44
C TYR A 82 -8.92 -5.06 4.95
N ASN A 83 -9.13 -5.06 6.26
CA ASN A 83 -10.35 -4.51 6.85
C ASN A 83 -10.08 -3.36 7.82
N ASN A 84 -10.12 -2.15 7.30
CA ASN A 84 -10.08 -0.91 8.08
C ASN A 84 -11.40 -0.52 8.79
N ARG A 85 -12.48 -1.31 8.67
CA ARG A 85 -13.78 -1.00 9.32
C ARG A 85 -13.84 -1.48 10.77
N TRP A 86 -12.84 -2.22 11.22
CA TRP A 86 -12.74 -2.58 12.62
C TRP A 86 -12.32 -1.31 13.37
N LYS A 87 -12.97 -0.98 14.49
CA LYS A 87 -12.46 0.00 15.49
C LYS A 87 -11.06 -0.34 16.01
N ARG A 88 -10.51 -1.46 15.56
CA ARG A 88 -9.29 -2.13 16.01
C ARG A 88 -8.15 -2.00 15.01
N TYR A 89 -8.36 -1.45 13.81
CA TYR A 89 -7.31 -1.34 12.78
C TYR A 89 -6.32 -0.22 13.12
N LEU A 90 -5.02 -0.53 13.11
CA LEU A 90 -3.95 0.44 13.40
C LEU A 90 -3.16 0.81 12.13
N ALA A 91 -2.63 -0.19 11.43
CA ALA A 91 -1.77 0.00 10.28
C ALA A 91 -1.82 -1.21 9.35
N ALA A 92 -1.42 -1.01 8.10
CA ALA A 92 -1.15 -2.08 7.15
C ALA A 92 0.13 -1.75 6.37
N SER A 93 0.91 -2.79 6.09
CA SER A 93 2.04 -2.75 5.17
C SER A 93 1.87 -3.84 4.12
N LEU A 94 2.39 -3.59 2.92
CA LEU A 94 2.35 -4.51 1.79
C LEU A 94 3.79 -4.77 1.34
N THR A 95 4.13 -6.04 1.18
CA THR A 95 5.46 -6.50 0.81
C THR A 95 5.34 -7.37 -0.44
N TYR A 96 6.13 -7.05 -1.47
CA TYR A 96 6.21 -7.87 -2.68
C TYR A 96 7.14 -9.06 -2.46
N MET A 97 6.70 -10.27 -2.84
CA MET A 97 7.43 -11.52 -2.64
C MET A 97 8.00 -12.12 -3.93
N GLY A 98 7.77 -11.49 -5.08
CA GLY A 98 8.08 -12.07 -6.40
C GLY A 98 6.86 -12.73 -7.03
N ASP A 99 6.90 -13.01 -8.34
CA ASP A 99 5.89 -13.75 -9.11
C ASP A 99 4.43 -13.25 -8.92
N ALA A 100 4.26 -11.93 -8.81
CA ALA A 100 3.00 -11.28 -8.47
C ALA A 100 2.38 -11.68 -7.11
N GLU A 101 3.15 -12.32 -6.23
CA GLU A 101 2.77 -12.66 -4.87
C GLU A 101 3.09 -11.53 -3.89
N PHE A 102 2.20 -11.36 -2.91
CA PHE A 102 2.28 -10.31 -1.91
C PHE A 102 2.00 -10.84 -0.52
N CYS A 103 2.65 -10.22 0.46
CA CYS A 103 2.33 -10.34 1.87
C CYS A 103 1.74 -9.02 2.38
N LEU A 104 0.55 -9.10 2.95
CA LEU A 104 -0.11 -8.00 3.63
C LEU A 104 -0.09 -8.24 5.13
N LEU A 105 0.50 -7.31 5.85
CA LEU A 105 0.57 -7.35 7.31
C LEU A 105 -0.34 -6.28 7.89
N GLU A 106 -1.45 -6.71 8.46
CA GLU A 106 -2.36 -5.86 9.22
C GLU A 106 -2.03 -5.91 10.71
N THR A 107 -1.95 -4.73 11.32
CA THR A 107 -1.85 -4.57 12.76
C THR A 107 -3.22 -4.19 13.31
N ILE A 108 -3.78 -5.04 14.17
CA ILE A 108 -5.10 -4.83 14.78
C ILE A 108 -5.05 -5.00 16.30
N THR A 109 -5.91 -4.30 17.05
CA THR A 109 -6.09 -4.53 18.50
C THR A 109 -6.91 -5.80 18.74
N ARG A 110 -6.99 -6.35 19.96
CA ARG A 110 -7.87 -7.50 20.32
C ARG A 110 -9.34 -7.09 20.52
N LYS A 111 -10.29 -8.02 20.37
CA LYS A 111 -11.74 -7.76 20.55
C LYS A 111 -11.98 -7.26 21.98
N GLY A 112 -12.72 -6.16 22.13
CA GLY A 112 -13.00 -5.54 23.43
C GLY A 112 -12.03 -4.42 23.84
N TYR A 113 -10.97 -4.18 23.07
CA TYR A 113 -10.02 -3.08 23.31
C TYR A 113 -10.14 -2.03 22.21
N ASP A 114 -10.43 -0.79 22.58
CA ASP A 114 -10.37 0.37 21.68
C ASP A 114 -8.98 1.00 21.71
N ILE A 115 -8.57 1.60 20.60
CA ILE A 115 -7.27 2.26 20.40
C ILE A 115 -7.08 3.40 21.40
N PHE A 116 -8.19 3.99 21.88
CA PHE A 116 -8.19 5.19 22.73
C PHE A 116 -8.19 4.90 24.23
N THR A 117 -8.32 3.65 24.68
CA THR A 117 -8.66 3.37 26.09
C THR A 117 -7.54 2.75 26.93
N GLU A 118 -6.48 2.14 26.35
CA GLU A 118 -5.46 1.46 27.18
C GLU A 118 -4.01 1.57 26.66
N SER A 119 -3.10 1.87 27.58
CA SER A 119 -1.64 1.95 27.40
C SER A 119 -0.96 0.60 27.13
N ARG A 120 -1.70 -0.52 27.16
CA ARG A 120 -1.19 -1.90 26.95
C ARG A 120 -2.09 -2.72 26.03
N THR A 121 -2.60 -2.11 24.97
CA THR A 121 -3.50 -2.76 24.03
C THR A 121 -2.82 -3.98 23.37
N ARG A 122 -3.27 -5.20 23.70
CA ARG A 122 -2.74 -6.43 23.10
C ARG A 122 -2.97 -6.42 21.58
N MET A 123 -1.88 -6.30 20.82
CA MET A 123 -1.89 -6.26 19.36
C MET A 123 -1.94 -7.68 18.77
N LEU A 124 -2.62 -7.81 17.65
CA LEU A 124 -2.64 -8.99 16.80
C LEU A 124 -2.11 -8.59 15.43
N LEU A 125 -1.35 -9.49 14.83
CA LEU A 125 -0.85 -9.37 13.47
C LEU A 125 -1.66 -10.31 12.59
N ARG A 126 -2.43 -9.77 11.65
CA ARG A 126 -3.05 -10.57 10.59
C ARG A 126 -2.13 -10.51 9.38
N LEU A 127 -1.56 -11.66 9.04
CA LEU A 127 -0.80 -11.87 7.82
C LEU A 127 -1.74 -12.41 6.75
N ALA A 128 -1.69 -11.86 5.54
CA ALA A 128 -2.38 -12.41 4.38
C ALA A 128 -1.40 -12.50 3.21
N THR A 129 -1.17 -13.69 2.68
CA THR A 129 -0.42 -13.91 1.45
C THR A 129 -1.40 -14.17 0.31
N PHE A 130 -1.19 -13.56 -0.84
CA PHE A 130 -2.05 -13.75 -2.02
C PHE A 130 -1.28 -13.38 -3.28
N ARG A 131 -1.76 -13.85 -4.43
CA ARG A 131 -1.26 -13.46 -5.75
C ARG A 131 -2.19 -12.44 -6.38
N VAL A 132 -1.65 -11.46 -7.08
CA VAL A 132 -2.44 -10.49 -7.85
C VAL A 132 -2.44 -10.91 -9.32
N GLU A 133 -3.62 -11.11 -9.89
CA GLU A 133 -3.77 -11.61 -11.27
C GLU A 133 -4.74 -10.76 -12.08
N ARG A 134 -4.38 -10.52 -13.34
CA ARG A 134 -5.29 -9.96 -14.35
C ARG A 134 -6.04 -11.10 -15.04
N GLN A 135 -7.35 -11.09 -14.87
CA GLN A 135 -8.26 -12.04 -15.50
C GLN A 135 -8.40 -11.78 -17.00
N HIS A 136 -8.90 -12.75 -17.76
CA HIS A 136 -9.19 -12.59 -19.20
C HIS A 136 -10.16 -11.44 -19.50
N SER A 137 -11.04 -11.08 -18.55
CA SER A 137 -11.94 -9.94 -18.67
C SER A 137 -11.25 -8.58 -18.50
N GLY A 138 -9.97 -8.56 -18.15
CA GLY A 138 -9.21 -7.36 -17.76
C GLY A 138 -9.34 -6.98 -16.28
N GLU A 139 -10.23 -7.64 -15.54
CA GLU A 139 -10.43 -7.44 -14.10
C GLU A 139 -9.21 -7.93 -13.30
N VAL A 140 -8.82 -7.21 -12.25
CA VAL A 140 -7.70 -7.61 -11.38
C VAL A 140 -8.23 -8.19 -10.07
N ARG A 141 -7.71 -9.35 -9.67
CA ARG A 141 -8.12 -10.09 -8.46
C ARG A 141 -6.95 -10.47 -7.56
N ALA A 142 -7.27 -10.67 -6.28
CA ALA A 142 -6.38 -11.38 -5.37
C ALA A 142 -6.81 -12.85 -5.32
N VAL A 143 -5.90 -13.75 -5.68
CA VAL A 143 -6.14 -15.20 -5.72
C VAL A 143 -5.22 -15.92 -4.72
N ASP A 144 -5.53 -17.18 -4.46
CA ASP A 144 -4.77 -18.07 -3.56
C ASP A 144 -4.50 -17.47 -2.16
N MET A 145 -5.45 -16.67 -1.68
CA MET A 145 -5.29 -15.95 -0.43
C MET A 145 -5.23 -16.91 0.77
N ARG A 146 -4.14 -16.85 1.53
CA ARG A 146 -3.97 -17.56 2.81
C ARG A 146 -3.78 -16.56 3.92
N THR A 147 -4.40 -16.80 5.07
CA THR A 147 -4.43 -15.83 6.17
C THR A 147 -4.06 -16.47 7.48
N MET A 148 -3.19 -15.82 8.23
CA MET A 148 -2.75 -16.25 9.56
C MET A 148 -2.90 -15.11 10.56
N LEU A 149 -3.18 -15.44 11.81
CA LEU A 149 -3.35 -14.48 12.90
C LEU A 149 -2.38 -14.81 14.03
N TYR A 150 -1.51 -13.86 14.35
CA TYR A 150 -0.50 -14.00 15.40
C TYR A 150 -0.80 -13.05 16.54
N LYS A 151 -0.46 -13.46 17.76
CA LYS A 151 -0.39 -12.56 18.91
C LYS A 151 0.96 -11.87 18.85
N CYS A 152 0.97 -10.54 18.96
CA CYS A 152 2.23 -9.82 19.13
C CYS A 152 2.82 -10.17 20.51
N PRO A 153 4.09 -10.60 20.60
CA PRO A 153 4.76 -10.84 21.87
C PRO A 153 4.70 -9.62 22.80
N HIS A 154 4.43 -9.84 24.08
CA HIS A 154 4.18 -8.78 25.06
C HIS A 154 5.36 -7.81 25.26
N TRP A 155 6.59 -8.19 24.89
CA TRP A 155 7.80 -7.35 25.03
C TRP A 155 8.14 -6.52 23.77
N GLU A 156 7.47 -6.75 22.63
CA GLU A 156 7.59 -5.89 21.43
C GLU A 156 6.64 -4.68 21.46
N MET A 157 5.78 -4.59 22.48
CA MET A 157 4.73 -3.57 22.59
C MET A 157 5.25 -2.14 22.80
N GLU A 158 6.55 -1.97 23.04
CA GLU A 158 7.20 -0.66 23.20
C GLU A 158 7.79 -0.12 21.87
N CYS A 159 8.00 -0.96 20.85
CA CYS A 159 8.90 -0.59 19.75
C CYS A 159 8.28 -0.33 18.37
N SER A 160 7.06 -0.76 18.04
CA SER A 160 6.42 -0.26 16.80
C SER A 160 4.90 -0.35 16.79
N ARG A 161 4.24 0.75 16.40
CA ARG A 161 2.79 0.79 16.11
C ARG A 161 2.46 0.26 14.71
N SER A 162 3.47 -0.05 13.91
CA SER A 162 3.36 -0.40 12.50
C SER A 162 4.53 -1.30 12.09
N PRO A 163 4.54 -2.58 12.51
CA PRO A 163 5.52 -3.53 12.02
C PRO A 163 5.39 -3.67 10.49
N THR A 164 6.54 -3.81 9.83
CA THR A 164 6.65 -4.01 8.39
C THR A 164 7.25 -5.37 8.13
N ALA A 165 6.64 -6.14 7.22
CA ALA A 165 7.25 -7.38 6.73
C ALA A 165 8.28 -7.06 5.64
N PHE A 166 9.35 -7.83 5.58
CA PHE A 166 10.28 -7.85 4.46
C PHE A 166 10.42 -9.29 3.96
N TRP A 167 10.76 -9.44 2.68
CA TRP A 167 10.96 -10.72 2.01
C TRP A 167 12.43 -10.83 1.58
N ILE A 168 13.06 -11.99 1.79
CA ILE A 168 14.45 -12.31 1.42
C ILE A 168 14.44 -13.46 0.43
#